data_AF-A0A0N4Z8M9-F1
#
_entry.id   AF-A0A0N4Z8M9-F1
#
_cell.length_a   1.000
_cell.length_b   1.000
_cell.length_c   1.000
_cell.angle_alpha   90.00
_cell.angle_beta   90.00
_cell.angle_gamma   90.00
#
_symmetry.space_group_name_H-M   'P 1'
#
loop_
_entity.id
_entity.type
_entity.pdbx_description
1 polymer ?
#
loop_
_entity_poly.entity_id
_entity_poly.type
_entity_poly.pdbx_seq_one_letter_code
_entity_poly.pdbx_strand_id
1 'polypeptide(L)'
;MNCAKVFTLLLFITLSFTIEGRGRNTYIPRNKLEYQSPRALQPSVHVAGNCQADGQCQVGYTCTNQMCVKPITTTSYRNWKSLQCNDVGKDCMKYQNYCQNSIYTDVLRERCKRTCGYCSKVDQ
;
A
#
# COMPACT_ATOMS: atom_id res chain seq x y z
N MET A 1 -55.61 -27.88 -9.58
CA MET A 1 -54.26 -27.33 -9.30
C MET A 1 -54.41 -25.83 -9.10
N ASN A 2 -54.04 -25.34 -7.91
CA ASN A 2 -54.71 -24.22 -7.25
C ASN A 2 -54.31 -22.85 -7.83
N CYS A 3 -55.29 -22.04 -8.29
CA CYS A 3 -55.08 -20.67 -8.78
C CYS A 3 -54.40 -19.75 -7.74
N ALA A 4 -54.56 -20.05 -6.44
CA ALA A 4 -53.87 -19.37 -5.35
C ALA A 4 -52.33 -19.55 -5.36
N LYS A 5 -51.82 -20.62 -5.98
CA LYS A 5 -50.37 -20.87 -6.11
C LYS A 5 -49.73 -20.11 -7.28
N VAL A 6 -50.51 -19.76 -8.31
CA VAL A 6 -50.02 -19.01 -9.49
C VAL A 6 -49.86 -17.54 -9.13
N PHE A 7 -50.77 -16.99 -8.34
CA PHE A 7 -50.70 -15.59 -7.89
C PHE A 7 -49.56 -15.34 -6.91
N THR A 8 -49.27 -16.29 -6.01
CA THR A 8 -48.09 -16.19 -5.13
C THR A 8 -46.80 -16.29 -5.92
N LEU A 9 -46.70 -17.19 -6.91
CA LEU A 9 -45.50 -17.31 -7.74
C LEU A 9 -45.20 -16.04 -8.54
N LEU A 10 -46.21 -15.35 -9.07
CA LEU A 10 -46.04 -14.09 -9.80
C LEU A 10 -45.66 -12.91 -8.89
N LEU A 11 -46.12 -12.89 -7.63
CA LEU A 11 -45.68 -11.91 -6.63
C LEU A 11 -44.24 -12.14 -6.19
N PHE A 12 -43.80 -13.40 -6.01
CA PHE A 12 -42.40 -13.70 -5.70
C PHE A 12 -41.46 -13.31 -6.85
N ILE A 13 -41.85 -13.56 -8.10
CA ILE A 13 -41.04 -13.23 -9.28
C ILE A 13 -40.89 -11.72 -9.44
N THR A 14 -41.95 -10.93 -9.22
CA THR A 14 -41.87 -9.46 -9.28
C THR A 14 -41.10 -8.82 -8.11
N LEU A 15 -41.17 -9.41 -6.90
CA LEU A 15 -40.33 -9.01 -5.75
C LEU A 15 -38.84 -9.36 -5.94
N SER A 16 -38.51 -10.30 -6.82
CA SER A 16 -37.12 -10.72 -7.08
C SER A 16 -36.42 -9.82 -8.11
N PHE A 17 -37.15 -9.07 -8.94
CA PHE A 17 -36.57 -8.24 -10.00
C PHE A 17 -36.15 -6.82 -9.56
N THR A 18 -36.33 -6.44 -8.29
CA THR A 18 -35.88 -5.13 -7.77
C THR A 18 -34.50 -5.14 -7.09
N ILE A 19 -33.76 -6.25 -7.13
CA ILE A 19 -32.41 -6.36 -6.56
C ILE A 19 -31.59 -7.13 -7.61
N GLU A 20 -30.84 -6.51 -8.52
CA GLU A 20 -29.46 -6.09 -8.29
C GLU A 20 -28.99 -5.22 -9.50
N GLY A 21 -29.32 -3.93 -9.47
CA GLY A 21 -28.85 -2.96 -10.48
C GLY A 21 -27.71 -2.08 -9.95
N ARG A 22 -26.72 -2.64 -9.23
CA ARG A 22 -25.55 -1.90 -8.75
C ARG A 22 -24.26 -2.57 -9.16
N GLY A 23 -24.00 -2.56 -10.47
CA GLY A 23 -22.64 -2.60 -10.98
C GLY A 23 -21.92 -1.29 -10.65
N ARG A 24 -21.65 -1.04 -9.36
CA ARG A 24 -20.70 -0.01 -8.96
C ARG A 24 -19.36 -0.46 -9.50
N ASN A 25 -18.83 0.32 -10.43
CA ASN A 25 -17.44 0.23 -10.84
C ASN A 25 -16.59 0.58 -9.61
N THR A 26 -16.35 -0.41 -8.74
CA THR A 26 -15.37 -0.30 -7.67
C THR A 26 -14.02 -0.36 -8.35
N TYR A 27 -13.47 0.82 -8.63
CA TYR A 27 -12.03 0.96 -8.78
C TYR A 27 -11.38 0.29 -7.56
N ILE A 28 -10.76 -0.87 -7.78
CA ILE A 28 -9.96 -1.55 -6.75
C ILE A 28 -8.62 -0.80 -6.75
N PRO A 29 -8.28 -0.02 -5.72
CA PRO A 29 -6.95 0.57 -5.64
C PRO A 29 -5.93 -0.57 -5.61
N ARG A 30 -5.02 -0.56 -6.58
CA ARG A 30 -3.87 -1.45 -6.63
C ARG A 30 -3.07 -1.24 -5.34
N ASN A 31 -3.03 -2.27 -4.51
CA ASN A 31 -2.24 -2.33 -3.29
C ASN A 31 -2.49 -1.17 -2.31
N LYS A 32 -3.57 -1.31 -1.52
CA LYS A 32 -3.42 -1.02 -0.09
C LYS A 32 -2.46 -2.08 0.49
N LEU A 33 -1.16 -1.96 0.18
CA LEU A 33 -0.18 -2.27 1.20
C LEU A 33 -0.60 -1.37 2.35
N GLU A 34 -1.06 -2.03 3.38
CA GLU A 34 -1.58 -1.44 4.59
C GLU A 34 -0.50 -0.52 5.17
N TYR A 35 -0.48 0.74 4.73
CA TYR A 35 0.09 1.82 5.52
C TYR A 35 -0.95 2.16 6.60
N GLN A 36 -1.40 1.14 7.36
CA GLN A 36 -1.73 1.39 8.75
C GLN A 36 -0.40 1.72 9.39
N SER A 37 -0.16 3.01 9.62
CA SER A 37 0.81 3.45 10.61
C SER A 37 0.48 2.73 11.92
N PRO A 38 1.30 1.78 12.38
CA PRO A 38 1.12 1.24 13.71
C PRO A 38 1.67 2.31 14.64
N ARG A 39 0.83 2.81 15.54
CA ARG A 39 1.29 3.41 16.79
C ARG A 39 1.88 2.32 17.70
N ALA A 40 2.97 1.72 17.22
CA ALA A 40 3.90 0.92 17.95
C ALA A 40 5.25 1.16 17.28
N LEU A 41 6.24 1.61 18.04
CA LEU A 41 7.63 1.68 17.60
C LEU A 41 8.10 0.26 17.24
N GLN A 42 7.80 -0.22 16.03
CA GLN A 42 8.54 -1.35 15.48
C GLN A 42 9.80 -0.76 14.87
N PRO A 43 11.00 -1.08 15.39
CA PRO A 43 12.22 -0.68 14.71
C PRO A 43 12.15 -1.32 13.33
N SER A 44 12.28 -0.50 12.29
CA SER A 44 12.57 -1.04 10.97
C SER A 44 13.78 -1.97 11.14
N VAL A 45 13.75 -3.18 10.57
CA VAL A 45 14.82 -4.19 10.71
C VAL A 45 15.30 -4.58 9.32
N HIS A 46 16.62 -4.67 9.11
CA HIS A 46 17.15 -5.30 7.90
C HIS A 46 17.27 -6.81 8.13
N VAL A 47 16.80 -7.59 7.16
CA VAL A 47 16.85 -9.06 7.18
C VAL A 47 17.90 -9.54 6.19
N ALA A 48 18.76 -10.47 6.61
CA ALA A 48 19.84 -11.04 5.80
C ALA A 48 19.84 -12.57 5.89
N GLY A 49 18.88 -13.20 5.21
CA GLY A 49 18.81 -14.66 5.14
C GLY A 49 18.37 -15.33 6.44
N ASN A 50 18.45 -16.66 6.44
CA ASN A 50 18.06 -17.52 7.54
C ASN A 50 19.24 -17.83 8.47
N CYS A 51 18.92 -18.19 9.71
CA CYS A 51 19.88 -18.61 10.70
C CYS A 51 19.24 -19.57 11.70
N GLN A 52 20.08 -20.29 12.42
CA GLN A 52 19.73 -21.13 13.56
C GLN A 52 20.43 -20.63 14.84
N ALA A 53 21.58 -19.95 14.71
CA ALA A 53 22.31 -19.32 15.81
C ALA A 53 23.00 -18.02 15.37
N ASP A 54 23.31 -17.14 16.33
CA ASP A 54 23.94 -15.82 16.08
C ASP A 54 25.25 -15.91 15.27
N GLY A 55 26.07 -16.94 15.52
CA GLY A 55 27.36 -17.12 14.84
C GLY A 55 27.29 -17.38 13.33
N GLN A 56 26.09 -17.61 12.78
CA GLN A 56 25.87 -17.75 11.34
C GLN A 56 25.59 -16.43 10.63
N CYS A 57 25.33 -15.37 11.38
CA CYS A 57 24.98 -14.06 10.86
C CYS A 57 26.23 -13.17 10.69
N GLN A 58 26.18 -12.23 9.73
CA GLN A 58 27.26 -11.27 9.54
C GLN A 58 27.40 -10.33 10.74
N VAL A 59 28.58 -9.73 10.91
CA VAL A 59 28.86 -8.78 12.01
C VAL A 59 27.80 -7.67 12.04
N GLY A 60 27.15 -7.51 13.20
CA GLY A 60 26.07 -6.54 13.42
C GLY A 60 24.66 -7.07 13.18
N TYR A 61 24.50 -8.35 12.82
CA TYR A 61 23.22 -9.06 12.79
C TYR A 61 23.13 -10.03 13.98
N THR A 62 21.92 -10.23 14.47
CA THR A 62 21.56 -11.25 15.46
C THR A 62 20.51 -12.19 14.87
N CYS A 63 20.55 -13.45 15.26
CA CYS A 63 19.58 -14.45 14.87
C CYS A 63 18.34 -14.33 15.75
N THR A 64 17.27 -13.75 15.19
CA THR A 64 15.97 -13.67 15.84
C THR A 64 14.94 -14.36 14.98
N ASN A 65 14.14 -15.25 15.57
CA ASN A 65 13.11 -16.01 14.84
C ASN A 65 13.65 -16.69 13.56
N GLN A 66 14.84 -17.29 13.65
CA GLN A 66 15.52 -17.97 12.54
C GLN A 66 15.89 -17.07 11.35
N MET A 67 15.93 -15.75 11.54
CA MET A 67 16.39 -14.80 10.54
C MET A 67 17.50 -13.92 11.10
N CYS A 68 18.53 -13.66 10.29
CA CYS A 68 19.55 -12.69 10.64
C CYS A 68 18.95 -11.30 10.52
N VAL A 69 18.85 -10.61 11.64
CA VAL A 69 18.25 -9.28 11.72
C VAL A 69 19.23 -8.27 12.29
N LYS A 70 19.22 -7.05 11.78
CA LYS A 70 19.90 -5.91 12.41
C LYS A 70 18.92 -4.75 12.65
N PRO A 71 18.95 -4.11 13.82
CA PRO A 71 18.11 -2.95 14.09
C PRO A 71 18.51 -1.81 13.15
N ILE A 72 17.54 -1.17 12.51
CA ILE A 72 17.82 0.02 11.72
C ILE A 72 18.03 1.18 12.68
N THR A 73 19.26 1.69 12.72
CA THR A 73 19.58 2.91 13.45
C THR A 73 18.90 4.11 12.77
N THR A 74 18.58 5.14 13.54
CA THR A 74 17.93 6.36 13.02
C THR A 74 18.68 6.98 11.85
N THR A 75 20.03 6.93 11.87
CA THR A 75 20.88 7.39 10.77
C THR A 75 20.70 6.56 9.49
N SER A 76 20.69 5.21 9.59
CA SER A 76 20.47 4.32 8.45
C SER A 76 19.04 4.41 7.92
N TYR A 77 18.06 4.61 8.81
CA TYR A 77 16.66 4.80 8.43
C TYR A 77 16.48 6.09 7.65
N ARG A 78 17.04 7.21 8.13
CA ARG A 78 16.98 8.49 7.42
C ARG A 78 17.67 8.41 6.07
N ASN A 79 18.82 7.75 5.99
CA ASN A 79 19.53 7.57 4.72
C ASN A 79 18.71 6.74 3.72
N TRP A 80 18.18 5.59 4.13
CA TRP A 80 17.35 4.74 3.28
C TRP A 80 16.05 5.42 2.86
N LYS A 81 15.41 6.14 3.78
CA LYS A 81 14.17 6.86 3.50
C LYS A 81 14.38 8.08 2.61
N SER A 82 15.50 8.79 2.78
CA SER A 82 15.94 9.86 1.86
C SER A 82 16.20 9.30 0.46
N LEU A 83 16.86 8.14 0.35
CA LEU A 83 17.04 7.45 -0.95
C LEU A 83 15.69 7.07 -1.60
N GLN A 84 14.69 6.71 -0.80
CA GLN A 84 13.34 6.41 -1.27
C GLN A 84 12.54 7.65 -1.67
N CYS A 85 12.91 8.84 -1.17
CA CYS A 85 12.38 10.14 -1.59
C CYS A 85 13.16 10.65 -2.81
N ASN A 86 12.98 10.01 -3.96
CA ASN A 86 13.53 10.52 -5.20
C ASN A 86 12.55 10.37 -6.36
N ASP A 87 12.77 11.18 -7.40
CA ASP A 87 12.05 11.05 -8.65
C ASP A 87 12.61 9.87 -9.44
N VAL A 88 11.71 8.98 -9.86
CA VAL A 88 12.03 7.85 -10.77
C VAL A 88 11.52 8.12 -12.19
N GLY A 89 10.71 9.16 -12.38
CA GLY A 89 10.30 9.65 -13.69
C GLY A 89 11.36 10.55 -14.31
N LYS A 90 11.54 10.46 -15.64
CA LYS A 90 12.48 11.31 -16.39
C LYS A 90 11.96 12.74 -16.59
N ASP A 91 10.64 12.92 -16.65
CA ASP A 91 9.99 14.17 -17.02
C ASP A 91 9.28 14.86 -15.86
N CYS A 92 9.66 14.58 -14.61
CA CYS A 92 8.94 15.09 -13.44
C CYS A 92 8.79 16.62 -13.42
N MET A 93 9.82 17.36 -13.86
CA MET A 93 9.75 18.83 -14.02
C MET A 93 8.65 19.30 -14.97
N LYS A 94 8.40 18.58 -16.06
CA LYS A 94 7.32 18.93 -17.00
C LYS A 94 5.93 18.74 -16.38
N TYR A 95 5.82 17.82 -15.43
CA TYR A 95 4.57 17.47 -14.78
C TYR A 95 4.33 18.14 -13.43
N GLN A 96 5.21 19.05 -13.00
CA GLN A 96 5.13 19.68 -11.68
C GLN A 96 3.79 20.41 -11.45
N ASN A 97 3.24 21.06 -12.49
CA ASN A 97 1.96 21.76 -12.39
C ASN A 97 0.76 20.81 -12.25
N TYR A 98 0.94 19.51 -12.51
CA TYR A 98 -0.11 18.49 -12.39
C TYR A 98 -0.06 17.74 -11.06
N CYS A 99 0.86 18.07 -10.14
CA CYS A 99 0.94 17.39 -8.86
C CYS A 99 -0.42 17.42 -8.13
N GLN A 100 -1.10 18.56 -8.13
CA GLN A 100 -2.41 18.72 -7.49
C GLN A 100 -3.60 18.29 -8.36
N ASN A 101 -3.36 17.87 -9.61
CA ASN A 101 -4.43 17.41 -10.49
C ASN A 101 -4.80 15.97 -10.13
N SER A 102 -6.04 15.75 -9.71
CA SER A 102 -6.55 14.46 -9.21
C SER A 102 -6.34 13.28 -10.17
N ILE A 103 -6.28 13.53 -11.49
CA ILE A 103 -6.03 12.50 -12.51
C ILE A 103 -4.57 12.03 -12.46
N TYR A 104 -3.63 12.93 -12.18
CA TYR A 104 -2.20 12.66 -12.22
C TYR A 104 -1.57 12.46 -10.85
N THR A 105 -2.27 12.82 -9.76
CA THR A 105 -1.75 12.78 -8.39
C THR A 105 -1.19 11.40 -8.03
N ASP A 106 -1.86 10.30 -8.37
CA ASP A 106 -1.38 8.96 -8.02
C ASP A 106 -0.08 8.60 -8.74
N VAL A 107 -0.02 8.85 -10.05
CA VAL A 107 1.17 8.59 -10.88
C VAL A 107 2.34 9.47 -10.43
N LEU A 108 2.09 10.74 -10.14
CA LEU A 108 3.12 11.68 -9.71
C LEU A 108 3.56 11.42 -8.27
N ARG A 109 2.70 10.85 -7.42
CA ARG A 109 3.06 10.39 -6.08
C ARG A 109 4.02 9.21 -6.11
N GLU A 110 3.85 8.31 -7.06
CA GLU A 110 4.77 7.19 -7.23
C GLU A 110 6.07 7.62 -7.89
N ARG A 111 5.98 8.40 -8.97
CA ARG A 111 7.11 8.63 -9.88
C ARG A 111 7.89 9.92 -9.64
N CYS A 112 7.24 10.93 -9.07
CA CYS A 112 7.74 12.30 -8.99
C CYS A 112 7.58 12.89 -7.58
N LYS A 113 7.69 12.04 -6.55
CA LYS A 113 7.49 12.40 -5.14
C LYS A 113 8.38 13.53 -4.63
N ARG A 114 9.61 13.65 -5.12
CA ARG A 114 10.51 14.73 -4.71
C ARG A 114 10.10 16.03 -5.39
N THR A 115 9.88 15.99 -6.70
CA THR A 115 9.39 17.13 -7.50
C THR A 115 8.07 17.68 -6.98
N CYS A 116 7.12 16.81 -6.65
CA CYS A 116 5.80 17.20 -6.17
C CYS A 116 5.74 17.47 -4.66
N GLY A 117 6.84 17.33 -3.92
CA GLY A 117 6.88 17.57 -2.48
C GLY A 117 6.09 16.57 -1.64
N TYR A 118 5.91 15.33 -2.13
CA TYR A 118 5.23 14.26 -1.40
C TYR A 118 6.08 13.55 -0.37
N CYS A 119 7.36 13.90 -0.28
CA CYS A 119 8.24 13.39 0.74
C CYS A 119 7.91 13.96 2.12
N SER A 120 8.12 13.15 3.16
CA SER A 120 7.94 13.56 4.55
C SER A 120 9.10 14.47 5.00
N LYS A 121 8.89 15.26 6.05
CA LYS A 121 9.95 16.07 6.69
C LYS A 121 11.12 15.24 7.27
N VAL A 122 10.95 13.93 7.36
CA VAL A 122 12.01 12.98 7.78
C VAL A 122 12.97 12.66 6.61
N ASP A 123 12.59 13.06 5.40
CA ASP A 123 13.25 12.68 4.14
C ASP A 123 14.06 13.86 3.55
N GLN A 124 14.13 14.99 4.28
CA GLN A 124 14.92 16.21 4.02
C GLN A 124 16.02 16.35 5.08
#